data_AF-A0A382NTX1-F1
#
_entry.id   AF-A0A382NTX1-F1
#
_cell.length_a   1.000
_cell.length_b   1.000
_cell.length_c   1.000
_cell.angle_alpha   90.00
_cell.angle_beta   90.00
_cell.angle_gamma   90.00
#
_symmetry.space_group_name_H-M   'P 1'
#
loop_
_entity.id
_entity.type
_entity.pdbx_description
1 polymer ?
#
loop_
_entity_poly.entity_id
_entity_poly.type
_entity_poly.pdbx_seq_one_letter_code
_entity_poly.pdbx_strand_id
1 'polypeptide(L)'
;MAEIVKLEKKLEASLVRLKNKFGLYAIKAEFEAEGASFRDLVRLRRLTARHNILLFLKIGGVEALRDIKDAFDLGVDGLVAPMVESRFGVVKFTQAVEAVFANRKIFKSINIETCDAVKCTDEILRVAKGKIDNVTIGRTDLSSSYFDSKINPDSK
;
A
#
# COMPACT_ATOMS: atom_id res chain seq x y z
N MET A 1 -23.72 -6.85 17.09
CA MET A 1 -23.17 -8.02 16.35
C MET A 1 -23.89 -8.27 15.01
N ALA A 2 -25.23 -8.36 14.98
CA ALA A 2 -25.98 -8.59 13.74
C ALA A 2 -25.73 -7.53 12.64
N GLU A 3 -25.59 -6.27 13.03
CA GLU A 3 -25.29 -5.16 12.11
C GLU A 3 -23.91 -5.29 11.44
N ILE A 4 -22.87 -5.61 12.21
CA ILE A 4 -21.52 -5.83 11.70
C ILE A 4 -21.51 -6.97 10.67
N VAL A 5 -22.22 -8.07 10.95
CA VAL A 5 -22.34 -9.19 10.00
C VAL A 5 -23.06 -8.75 8.72
N LYS A 6 -24.08 -7.89 8.83
CA LYS A 6 -24.78 -7.33 7.66
C LYS A 6 -23.87 -6.43 6.82
N LEU A 7 -23.05 -5.59 7.45
CA LEU A 7 -22.07 -4.74 6.76
C LEU A 7 -20.99 -5.58 6.07
N GLU A 8 -20.49 -6.62 6.73
CA GLU A 8 -19.48 -7.52 6.15
C GLU A 8 -20.00 -8.23 4.89
N LYS A 9 -21.25 -8.73 4.93
CA LYS A 9 -21.90 -9.32 3.74
C LYS A 9 -22.06 -8.32 2.60
N LYS A 10 -22.37 -7.05 2.90
CA LYS A 10 -22.47 -5.99 1.88
C LYS A 10 -21.10 -5.67 1.27
N LEU A 11 -20.05 -5.62 2.09
CA LEU A 11 -18.68 -5.43 1.62
C LEU A 11 -18.26 -6.59 0.70
N GLU A 12 -18.46 -7.82 1.14
CA GLU A 12 -18.16 -9.03 0.36
C GLU A 12 -18.88 -9.01 -1.00
N ALA A 13 -20.19 -8.74 -1.02
CA ALA A 13 -20.96 -8.64 -2.26
C ALA A 13 -20.41 -7.54 -3.20
N SER A 14 -19.93 -6.42 -2.65
CA SER A 14 -19.35 -5.33 -3.43
C SER A 14 -17.99 -5.73 -4.02
N LEU A 15 -17.13 -6.38 -3.24
CA LEU A 15 -15.83 -6.90 -3.69
C LEU A 15 -16.00 -7.90 -4.83
N VAL A 16 -16.93 -8.85 -4.69
CA VAL A 16 -17.23 -9.84 -5.74
C VAL A 16 -17.75 -9.15 -7.00
N ARG A 17 -18.63 -8.16 -6.86
CA ARG A 17 -19.14 -7.39 -8.00
C ARG A 17 -18.02 -6.65 -8.72
N LEU A 18 -17.14 -5.97 -7.99
CA LEU A 18 -15.99 -5.25 -8.53
C LEU A 18 -15.04 -6.20 -9.28
N LYS A 19 -14.75 -7.36 -8.71
CA LYS A 19 -13.95 -8.40 -9.36
C LYS A 19 -14.59 -8.88 -10.67
N ASN A 20 -15.84 -9.33 -10.61
CA ASN A 20 -16.45 -10.04 -11.74
C ASN A 20 -16.90 -9.11 -12.87
N LYS A 21 -17.19 -7.83 -12.59
CA LYS A 21 -17.77 -6.91 -13.58
C LYS A 21 -16.88 -5.72 -13.95
N PHE A 22 -15.91 -5.37 -13.10
CA PHE A 22 -15.15 -4.12 -13.26
C PHE A 22 -13.62 -4.34 -13.27
N GLY A 23 -13.16 -5.60 -13.31
CA GLY A 23 -11.74 -5.90 -13.44
C GLY A 23 -10.91 -5.52 -12.21
N LEU A 24 -11.50 -5.56 -11.01
CA LEU A 24 -10.75 -5.33 -9.76
C LEU A 24 -9.54 -6.25 -9.68
N TYR A 25 -8.35 -5.64 -9.61
CA TYR A 25 -7.09 -6.35 -9.50
C TYR A 25 -6.72 -6.68 -8.03
N ALA A 26 -6.70 -5.66 -7.19
CA ALA A 26 -6.33 -5.76 -5.79
C ALA A 26 -7.15 -4.79 -4.92
N ILE A 27 -7.26 -5.11 -3.63
CA ILE A 27 -7.67 -4.16 -2.59
C ILE A 27 -6.42 -3.67 -1.89
N LYS A 28 -6.31 -2.36 -1.70
CA LYS A 28 -5.27 -1.74 -0.89
C LYS A 28 -5.89 -1.32 0.44
N ALA A 29 -5.31 -1.76 1.54
CA ALA A 29 -5.63 -1.31 2.89
C ALA A 29 -4.40 -0.62 3.50
N GLU A 30 -4.59 0.24 4.50
CA GLU A 30 -3.51 1.10 4.98
C GLU A 30 -3.41 1.14 6.51
N PHE A 31 -2.20 0.98 7.04
CA PHE A 31 -1.92 1.36 8.43
C PHE A 31 -1.74 2.87 8.57
N GLU A 32 -1.13 3.49 7.57
CA GLU A 32 -0.72 4.89 7.58
C GLU A 32 -1.89 5.87 7.64
N ALA A 33 -2.80 5.83 6.66
CA ALA A 33 -3.87 6.82 6.53
C ALA A 33 -5.19 6.38 7.16
N GLU A 34 -5.56 5.10 7.01
CA GLU A 34 -6.82 4.59 7.57
C GLU A 34 -6.72 4.30 9.08
N GLY A 35 -5.50 4.14 9.62
CA GLY A 35 -5.29 3.71 11.00
C GLY A 35 -5.88 2.32 11.26
N ALA A 36 -5.93 1.46 10.24
CA ALA A 36 -6.57 0.15 10.35
C ALA A 36 -5.89 -0.70 11.43
N SER A 37 -6.67 -1.37 12.28
CA SER A 37 -6.08 -2.32 13.23
C SER A 37 -5.70 -3.62 12.51
N PHE A 38 -4.75 -4.37 13.09
CA PHE A 38 -4.46 -5.73 12.62
C PHE A 38 -5.73 -6.59 12.53
N ARG A 39 -6.68 -6.43 13.47
CA ARG A 39 -7.94 -7.16 13.47
C ARG A 39 -8.83 -6.80 12.28
N ASP A 40 -8.84 -5.55 11.85
CA ASP A 40 -9.59 -5.12 10.67
C ASP A 40 -9.03 -5.77 9.41
N LEU A 41 -7.70 -5.79 9.29
CA LEU A 41 -7.01 -6.46 8.18
C LEU A 41 -7.24 -7.97 8.17
N VAL A 42 -7.26 -8.65 9.32
CA VAL A 42 -7.59 -10.08 9.38
C VAL A 42 -8.99 -10.33 8.82
N ARG A 43 -9.97 -9.49 9.16
CA ARG A 43 -11.34 -9.63 8.63
C ARG A 43 -11.38 -9.40 7.12
N LEU A 44 -10.72 -8.35 6.64
CA LEU A 44 -10.63 -8.05 5.21
C LEU A 44 -9.92 -9.17 4.44
N ARG A 45 -8.78 -9.66 4.94
CA ARG A 45 -8.01 -10.75 4.34
C ARG A 45 -8.83 -12.02 4.19
N ARG A 46 -9.69 -12.36 5.16
CA ARG A 46 -10.59 -13.51 5.06
C ARG A 46 -11.56 -13.38 3.87
N LEU A 47 -12.10 -12.18 3.63
CA LEU A 47 -12.99 -11.93 2.50
C LEU A 47 -12.23 -11.97 1.18
N THR A 48 -11.09 -11.29 1.10
CA THR A 48 -10.32 -11.23 -0.15
C THR A 48 -9.76 -12.60 -0.52
N ALA A 49 -9.26 -13.38 0.44
CA ALA A 49 -8.75 -14.73 0.21
C ALA A 49 -9.83 -15.69 -0.29
N ARG A 50 -11.04 -15.65 0.30
CA ARG A 50 -12.18 -16.48 -0.14
C ARG A 50 -12.52 -16.28 -1.62
N HIS A 51 -12.33 -15.06 -2.11
CA HIS A 51 -12.68 -14.68 -3.48
C HIS A 51 -11.46 -14.52 -4.39
N ASN A 52 -10.27 -14.97 -3.98
CA ASN A 52 -9.03 -14.80 -4.74
C ASN A 52 -8.83 -13.35 -5.23
N ILE A 53 -8.99 -12.40 -4.32
CA ILE A 53 -8.72 -10.97 -4.54
C ILE A 53 -7.39 -10.67 -3.86
N LEU A 54 -6.47 -10.03 -4.58
CA LEU A 54 -5.19 -9.65 -4.01
C LEU A 54 -5.38 -8.58 -2.94
N LEU A 55 -4.64 -8.68 -1.84
CA LEU A 55 -4.62 -7.69 -0.77
C LEU A 55 -3.23 -7.06 -0.71
N PHE A 56 -3.16 -5.76 -0.95
CA PHE A 56 -1.96 -4.95 -0.77
C PHE A 56 -2.07 -4.16 0.54
N LEU A 57 -0.96 -4.01 1.25
CA LEU A 57 -0.89 -3.27 2.49
C LEU A 57 0.08 -2.08 2.36
N LYS A 58 -0.43 -0.87 2.57
CA LYS A 58 0.40 0.32 2.76
C LYS A 58 0.86 0.38 4.22
N ILE A 59 2.17 0.32 4.42
CA ILE A 59 2.82 0.34 5.75
C ILE A 59 3.06 1.78 6.21
N GLY A 60 3.32 2.00 7.49
CA GLY A 60 3.50 3.35 8.07
C GLY A 60 4.82 4.05 7.71
N GLY A 61 5.73 3.39 7.01
CA GLY A 61 7.02 3.97 6.61
C GLY A 61 7.93 2.96 5.92
N VAL A 62 8.99 3.46 5.25
CA VAL A 62 9.90 2.61 4.46
C VAL A 62 10.58 1.49 5.24
N GLU A 63 10.68 1.59 6.57
CA GLU A 63 11.26 0.56 7.43
C GLU A 63 10.32 0.18 8.60
N ALA A 64 9.01 0.24 8.38
CA ALA A 64 8.03 -0.16 9.40
C ALA A 64 8.04 -1.69 9.63
N LEU A 65 9.07 -2.21 10.32
CA LEU A 65 9.31 -3.64 10.50
C LEU A 65 8.16 -4.37 11.17
N ARG A 66 7.43 -3.70 12.07
CA ARG A 66 6.24 -4.29 12.69
C ARG A 66 5.16 -4.54 11.65
N ASP A 67 4.84 -3.53 10.86
CA ASP A 67 3.84 -3.60 9.79
C ASP A 67 4.21 -4.67 8.75
N ILE A 68 5.49 -4.77 8.40
CA ILE A 68 5.98 -5.79 7.46
C ILE A 68 5.84 -7.20 8.03
N LYS A 69 6.05 -7.40 9.34
CA LYS A 69 5.79 -8.69 10.02
C LYS A 69 4.30 -9.00 10.06
N ASP A 70 3.48 -8.03 10.42
CA ASP A 70 2.02 -8.18 10.41
C ASP A 70 1.51 -8.52 9.00
N ALA A 71 2.08 -7.90 7.96
CA ALA A 71 1.80 -8.21 6.56
C ALA A 71 2.20 -9.64 6.16
N PHE A 72 3.35 -10.11 6.64
CA PHE A 72 3.81 -11.48 6.45
C PHE A 72 2.84 -12.48 7.09
N ASP A 73 2.44 -12.25 8.33
CA ASP A 73 1.51 -13.11 9.07
C ASP A 73 0.12 -13.13 8.44
N LEU A 74 -0.34 -11.99 7.91
CA LEU A 74 -1.59 -11.90 7.16
C LEU A 74 -1.55 -12.59 5.79
N GLY A 75 -0.36 -12.83 5.23
CA GLY A 75 -0.21 -13.31 3.87
C GLY A 75 -0.78 -12.32 2.85
N VAL A 76 -0.35 -11.04 2.95
CA VAL A 76 -0.68 -10.04 1.92
C VAL A 76 0.07 -10.35 0.63
N ASP A 77 -0.50 -9.91 -0.49
CA ASP A 77 0.03 -10.16 -1.84
C ASP A 77 0.99 -9.04 -2.29
N GLY A 78 0.98 -7.90 -1.61
CA GLY A 78 1.82 -6.76 -1.92
C GLY A 78 2.01 -5.78 -0.76
N LEU A 79 3.13 -5.07 -0.79
CA LEU A 79 3.49 -4.01 0.15
C LEU A 79 3.68 -2.69 -0.60
N VAL A 80 3.18 -1.61 0.01
CA VAL A 80 3.32 -0.25 -0.50
C VAL A 80 4.05 0.59 0.54
N ALA A 81 5.23 1.09 0.21
CA ALA A 81 5.99 2.00 1.06
C ALA A 81 5.59 3.47 0.78
N PRO A 82 5.13 4.22 1.79
CA PRO A 82 4.90 5.66 1.67
C PRO A 82 6.20 6.46 1.73
N MET A 83 6.09 7.74 1.42
CA MET A 83 7.08 8.77 1.69
C MET A 83 8.50 8.35 1.25
N VAL A 84 8.63 7.79 0.03
CA VAL A 84 9.95 7.44 -0.51
C VAL A 84 10.59 8.67 -1.12
N GLU A 85 11.32 9.41 -0.29
CA GLU A 85 11.89 10.72 -0.66
C GLU A 85 13.33 10.66 -1.18
N SER A 86 13.99 9.51 -1.09
CA SER A 86 15.36 9.35 -1.55
C SER A 86 15.67 7.92 -2.01
N ARG A 87 16.76 7.76 -2.75
CA ARG A 87 17.32 6.44 -3.10
C ARG A 87 17.55 5.55 -1.87
N PHE A 88 17.86 6.15 -0.71
CA PHE A 88 18.07 5.40 0.52
C PHE A 88 16.76 4.85 1.09
N GLY A 89 15.65 5.56 0.92
CA GLY A 89 14.31 5.06 1.26
C GLY A 89 13.98 3.76 0.52
N VAL A 90 14.30 3.68 -0.78
CA VAL A 90 14.16 2.44 -1.57
C VAL A 90 15.00 1.31 -0.98
N VAL A 91 16.28 1.58 -0.66
CA VAL A 91 17.18 0.58 -0.06
C VAL A 91 16.60 0.05 1.24
N LYS A 92 16.20 0.94 2.15
CA LYS A 92 15.65 0.57 3.46
C LYS A 92 14.37 -0.26 3.31
N PHE A 93 13.47 0.12 2.41
CA PHE A 93 12.29 -0.67 2.11
C PHE A 93 12.62 -2.07 1.59
N THR A 94 13.46 -2.17 0.55
CA THR A 94 13.82 -3.46 -0.01
C THR A 94 14.50 -4.38 1.01
N GLN A 95 15.42 -3.86 1.82
CA GLN A 95 16.10 -4.60 2.87
C GLN A 95 15.15 -5.04 3.99
N ALA A 96 14.24 -4.16 4.41
CA ALA A 96 13.25 -4.51 5.43
C ALA A 96 12.30 -5.62 4.96
N VAL A 97 11.87 -5.57 3.70
CA VAL A 97 11.07 -6.64 3.09
C VAL A 97 11.88 -7.93 2.99
N GLU A 98 13.11 -7.89 2.51
CA GLU A 98 14.00 -9.06 2.42
C GLU A 98 14.27 -9.69 3.78
N ALA A 99 14.45 -8.89 4.84
CA ALA A 99 14.69 -9.38 6.19
C ALA A 99 13.50 -10.19 6.76
N VAL A 100 12.26 -9.86 6.37
CA VAL A 100 11.05 -10.52 6.89
C VAL A 100 10.54 -11.60 5.94
N PHE A 101 10.48 -11.33 4.65
CA PHE A 101 9.94 -12.25 3.64
C PHE A 101 10.99 -13.24 3.12
N ALA A 102 12.28 -12.97 3.34
CA ALA A 102 13.39 -13.77 2.84
C ALA A 102 13.21 -14.07 1.33
N ASN A 103 13.03 -15.35 0.98
CA ASN A 103 12.88 -15.79 -0.40
C ASN A 103 11.43 -15.77 -0.91
N ARG A 104 10.45 -15.40 -0.08
CA ARG A 104 9.04 -15.32 -0.51
C ARG A 104 8.85 -14.09 -1.39
N LYS A 105 8.39 -14.32 -2.62
CA LYS A 105 8.07 -13.24 -3.55
C LYS A 105 6.83 -12.50 -3.07
N ILE A 106 6.92 -11.17 -3.07
CA ILE A 106 5.84 -10.25 -2.76
C ILE A 106 5.94 -9.05 -3.71
N PHE A 107 4.78 -8.52 -4.11
CA PHE A 107 4.72 -7.31 -4.91
C PHE A 107 5.19 -6.11 -4.08
N LYS A 108 6.14 -5.33 -4.60
CA LYS A 108 6.69 -4.15 -3.93
C LYS A 108 6.32 -2.91 -4.72
N SER A 109 5.65 -1.98 -4.04
CA SER A 109 5.35 -0.66 -4.57
C SER A 109 5.95 0.41 -3.68
N ILE A 110 6.32 1.54 -4.28
CA ILE A 110 6.70 2.75 -3.56
C ILE A 110 5.80 3.91 -3.97
N ASN A 111 5.64 4.88 -3.08
CA ASN A 111 4.96 6.12 -3.39
C ASN A 111 5.94 7.31 -3.42
N ILE A 112 5.76 8.17 -4.41
CA ILE A 112 6.38 9.49 -4.51
C ILE A 112 5.33 10.52 -4.10
N GLU A 113 5.54 11.17 -2.97
CA GLU A 113 4.51 11.90 -2.24
C GLU A 113 4.93 13.31 -1.86
N THR A 114 6.17 13.74 -2.15
CA THR A 114 6.64 15.08 -1.79
C THR A 114 7.41 15.75 -2.92
N CYS A 115 7.49 17.08 -2.89
CA CYS A 115 8.26 17.86 -3.85
C CYS A 115 9.76 17.51 -3.80
N ASP A 116 10.27 17.10 -2.64
CA ASP A 116 11.64 16.61 -2.47
C ASP A 116 11.83 15.23 -3.13
N ALA A 117 10.86 14.32 -2.96
CA ALA A 117 10.86 13.06 -3.69
C ALA A 117 10.85 13.27 -5.22
N VAL A 118 10.11 14.28 -5.71
CA VAL A 118 10.11 14.65 -7.14
C VAL A 118 11.50 15.10 -7.61
N LYS A 119 12.20 15.96 -6.85
CA LYS A 119 13.57 16.39 -7.19
C LYS A 119 14.55 15.21 -7.26
N CYS A 120 14.34 14.18 -6.44
CA CYS A 120 15.19 12.99 -6.37
C CYS A 120 14.70 11.80 -7.21
N THR A 121 13.65 11.96 -8.03
CA THR A 121 12.96 10.84 -8.69
C THR A 121 13.88 10.00 -9.58
N ASP A 122 14.79 10.62 -10.34
CA ASP A 122 15.72 9.87 -11.20
C ASP A 122 16.63 8.93 -10.42
N GLU A 123 17.13 9.36 -9.26
CA GLU A 123 17.96 8.52 -8.38
C GLU A 123 17.14 7.41 -7.73
N ILE A 124 15.92 7.73 -7.30
CA ILE A 124 14.97 6.77 -6.73
C ILE A 124 14.68 5.66 -7.74
N LEU A 125 14.29 6.04 -8.97
CA LEU A 125 13.94 5.09 -10.04
C LEU A 125 15.15 4.24 -10.45
N ARG A 126 16.35 4.82 -10.49
CA ARG A 126 17.58 4.08 -10.78
C ARG A 126 17.83 2.94 -9.79
N VAL A 127 17.64 3.19 -8.49
CA VAL A 127 17.83 2.17 -7.44
C VAL A 127 16.64 1.21 -7.35
N ALA A 128 15.43 1.68 -7.66
CA ALA A 128 14.20 0.89 -7.66
C ALA A 128 14.14 -0.13 -8.81
N LYS A 129 14.82 0.15 -9.92
CA LYS A 129 14.84 -0.71 -11.12
C LYS A 129 15.19 -2.16 -10.78
N GLY A 130 14.28 -3.08 -11.10
CA GLY A 130 14.43 -4.52 -10.86
C GLY A 130 14.18 -4.97 -9.42
N LYS A 131 13.86 -4.05 -8.49
CA LYS A 131 13.56 -4.34 -7.09
C LYS A 131 12.13 -3.98 -6.68
N ILE A 132 11.57 -2.98 -7.34
CA ILE A 132 10.23 -2.44 -7.12
C ILE A 132 9.40 -2.69 -8.37
N ASP A 133 8.18 -3.19 -8.17
CA ASP A 133 7.25 -3.58 -9.24
C ASP A 133 6.36 -2.40 -9.68
N ASN A 134 6.12 -1.43 -8.81
CA ASN A 134 5.26 -0.28 -9.10
C ASN A 134 5.68 1.01 -8.38
N VAL A 135 5.41 2.15 -9.02
CA VAL A 135 5.61 3.48 -8.46
C VAL A 135 4.29 4.24 -8.57
N THR A 136 3.82 4.80 -7.46
CA THR A 136 2.57 5.58 -7.41
C THR A 136 2.87 7.03 -7.05
N ILE A 137 2.18 7.99 -7.69
CA ILE A 137 2.23 9.40 -7.28
C ILE A 137 1.09 9.67 -6.31
N GLY A 138 1.41 9.98 -5.05
CA GLY A 138 0.42 10.37 -4.05
C GLY A 138 0.07 11.85 -4.18
N ARG A 139 -0.92 12.15 -5.03
CA ARG A 139 -1.24 13.53 -5.43
C ARG A 139 -1.60 14.46 -4.27
N THR A 140 -2.34 13.96 -3.28
CA THR A 140 -2.77 14.75 -2.12
C THR A 140 -1.56 15.22 -1.30
N ASP A 141 -0.70 14.29 -0.88
CA ASP A 141 0.52 14.62 -0.15
C ASP A 141 1.48 15.43 -1.02
N LEU A 142 1.60 15.09 -2.31
CA LEU A 142 2.48 15.81 -3.23
C LEU A 142 2.09 17.27 -3.35
N SER A 143 0.82 17.57 -3.59
CA SER A 143 0.33 18.95 -3.64
C SER A 143 0.57 19.69 -2.31
N SER A 144 0.29 19.03 -1.19
CA SER A 144 0.45 19.61 0.16
C SER A 144 1.91 19.90 0.49
N SER A 145 2.85 19.10 0.01
CA SER A 145 4.30 19.25 0.25
C SER A 145 4.92 20.51 -0.36
N TYR A 146 4.21 21.19 -1.27
CA TYR A 146 4.66 22.49 -1.79
C TYR A 146 4.33 23.65 -0.84
N PHE A 147 3.50 23.43 0.18
CA PHE A 147 3.05 24.44 1.13
C PHE A 147 2.45 25.70 0.46
N ASP A 148 1.90 25.54 -0.75
CA ASP A 148 1.23 26.60 -1.51
C ASP A 148 -0.26 26.30 -1.62
N SER A 149 -1.09 27.13 -0.98
CA SER A 149 -2.55 27.06 -1.03
C SER A 149 -3.16 27.12 -2.44
N LYS A 150 -2.40 27.61 -3.44
CA LYS A 150 -2.84 27.65 -4.84
C LYS A 150 -2.66 26.30 -5.55
N ILE A 151 -1.79 25.43 -5.03
CA ILE A 151 -1.55 24.10 -5.58
C ILE A 151 -2.54 23.14 -4.94
N ASN A 152 -3.49 22.66 -5.75
CA ASN A 152 -4.52 21.73 -5.30
C ASN A 152 -4.42 20.44 -6.12
N PRO A 153 -4.63 19.26 -5.49
CA PRO A 153 -4.67 18.01 -6.24
C PRO A 153 -5.93 18.00 -7.12
N ASP A 154 -5.82 17.42 -8.32
CA ASP A 154 -6.96 17.23 -9.23
C ASP A 154 -7.89 16.10 -8.74
N SER A 155 -8.44 16.26 -7.54
CA SER A 155 -9.36 15.33 -6.89
C SER A 155 -10.50 16.15 -6.30
N LYS A 156 -11.69 15.97 -6.87
CA LYS A 156 -12.94 16.46 -6.26
C LYS A 156 -13.29 15.67 -5.02
#